data_AF-A0A158KNA1-F1
#
_entry.id   AF-A0A158KNA1-F1
#
_cell.length_a   1.000
_cell.length_b   1.000
_cell.length_c   1.000
_cell.angle_alpha   90.00
_cell.angle_beta   90.00
_cell.angle_gamma   90.00
#
_symmetry.space_group_name_H-M   'P 1'
#
loop_
_entity.id
_entity.type
_entity.pdbx_description
1 polymer ?
#
loop_
_entity_poly.entity_id
_entity_poly.type
_entity_poly.pdbx_seq_one_letter_code
_entity_poly.pdbx_strand_id
1 'polypeptide(L)'
;MFPPRSQGELLKWTRGSSTQADFAAATGVSKSALSRYETEQLGAPTRLINYCLARLAETVSEHDHAENGLKGALETAKRTVSMLEALSER
;
A
#
# COMPACT_ATOMS: atom_id res chain seq x y z
N MET A 1 6.69 4.84 6.87
CA MET A 1 7.69 4.56 5.82
C MET A 1 7.11 3.44 4.96
N PHE A 2 7.24 3.54 3.63
CA PHE A 2 6.83 2.49 2.71
C PHE A 2 8.04 2.03 1.88
N PRO A 3 8.26 0.72 1.70
CA PRO A 3 7.53 -0.37 2.36
C PRO A 3 7.87 -0.45 3.86
N PRO A 4 6.94 -0.91 4.71
CA PRO A 4 7.22 -1.17 6.13
C PRO A 4 8.29 -2.26 6.27
N ARG A 5 9.28 -2.04 7.15
CA ARG A 5 10.44 -2.93 7.34
C ARG A 5 10.41 -3.71 8.64
N SER A 6 9.44 -3.44 9.49
CA SER A 6 9.29 -4.07 10.79
C SER A 6 7.82 -4.39 11.09
N GLN A 7 7.58 -5.21 12.11
CA GLN A 7 6.22 -5.51 12.56
C GLN A 7 5.49 -4.23 12.98
N GLY A 8 6.15 -3.39 13.79
CA GLY A 8 5.57 -2.15 14.28
C GLY A 8 5.26 -1.18 13.14
N GLU A 9 6.14 -1.08 12.15
CA GLU A 9 5.89 -0.30 10.93
C GLU A 9 4.73 -0.86 10.12
N LEU A 10 4.64 -2.18 9.94
CA LEU A 10 3.56 -2.83 9.20
C LEU A 10 2.19 -2.57 9.85
N LEU A 11 2.11 -2.70 11.18
CA LEU A 11 0.89 -2.41 11.94
C LEU A 11 0.48 -0.94 11.81
N LYS A 12 1.42 0.00 12.03
CA LYS A 12 1.15 1.44 11.92
C LYS A 12 0.76 1.84 10.51
N TRP A 13 1.43 1.27 9.51
CA TRP A 13 1.11 1.50 8.10
C TRP A 13 -0.29 1.00 7.76
N THR A 14 -0.64 -0.23 8.15
CA THR A 14 -1.97 -0.82 7.90
C THR A 14 -3.08 -0.06 8.63
N ARG A 15 -2.81 0.41 9.84
CA ARG A 15 -3.75 1.22 10.62
C ARG A 15 -4.03 2.58 9.98
N GLY A 16 -3.04 3.16 9.31
CA GLY A 16 -3.15 4.48 8.67
C GLY A 16 -3.53 5.56 9.68
N SER A 17 -4.58 6.31 9.37
CA SER A 17 -5.14 7.37 10.24
C SER A 17 -6.06 6.86 11.35
N SER A 18 -6.41 5.56 11.36
CA SER A 18 -7.31 5.00 12.37
C SER A 18 -6.65 5.07 13.76
N THR A 19 -7.45 5.29 14.80
CA THR A 19 -6.91 5.23 16.16
C THR A 19 -6.54 3.79 16.52
N GLN A 20 -5.66 3.61 17.51
CA GLN A 20 -5.34 2.28 18.03
C GLN A 20 -6.58 1.56 18.57
N ALA A 21 -7.56 2.29 19.11
CA ALA A 21 -8.78 1.69 19.63
C ALA A 21 -9.63 1.12 18.48
N ASP A 22 -9.83 1.89 17.41
CA ASP A 22 -10.65 1.48 16.27
C ASP A 22 -10.02 0.30 15.53
N PHE A 23 -8.70 0.36 15.31
CA PHE A 23 -7.98 -0.72 14.64
C PHE A 23 -7.96 -2.00 15.48
N ALA A 24 -7.81 -1.87 16.79
CA ALA A 24 -7.87 -3.00 17.72
C ALA A 24 -9.27 -3.65 17.69
N ALA A 25 -10.34 -2.84 17.70
CA ALA A 25 -11.70 -3.32 17.58
C ALA A 25 -11.95 -4.04 16.25
N ALA A 26 -11.52 -3.45 15.13
CA ALA A 26 -11.68 -4.01 13.78
C ALA A 26 -10.93 -5.34 13.58
N THR A 27 -9.77 -5.49 14.23
CA THR A 27 -8.94 -6.70 14.14
C THR A 27 -9.16 -7.68 15.28
N GLY A 28 -10.03 -7.35 16.25
CA GLY A 28 -10.35 -8.18 17.40
C GLY A 28 -9.17 -8.41 18.36
N VAL A 29 -8.27 -7.43 18.50
CA VAL A 29 -7.23 -7.42 19.54
C VAL A 29 -7.53 -6.34 20.58
N SER A 30 -6.87 -6.37 21.73
CA SER A 30 -7.00 -5.27 22.70
C SER A 30 -6.11 -4.09 22.32
N LYS A 31 -6.55 -2.87 22.63
CA LYS A 31 -5.74 -1.65 22.42
C LYS A 31 -4.37 -1.73 23.12
N SER A 32 -4.33 -2.29 24.34
CA SER A 32 -3.09 -2.42 25.10
C SER A 32 -2.11 -3.39 24.45
N ALA A 33 -2.61 -4.53 23.94
CA ALA A 33 -1.79 -5.46 23.18
C ALA A 33 -1.28 -4.83 21.88
N LEU A 34 -2.16 -4.14 21.14
CA LEU A 34 -1.79 -3.43 19.92
C LEU A 34 -0.67 -2.41 20.16
N SER A 35 -0.74 -1.63 21.24
CA SER A 35 0.31 -0.67 21.59
C SER A 35 1.67 -1.35 21.80
N ARG A 36 1.70 -2.53 22.43
CA ARG A 36 2.92 -3.32 22.62
C ARG A 36 3.42 -3.96 21.32
N TYR A 37 2.50 -4.33 20.42
CA TYR A 37 2.85 -4.82 19.09
C TYR A 37 3.48 -3.73 18.22
N GLU A 38 2.92 -2.51 18.26
CA GLU A 38 3.38 -1.34 17.51
C GLU A 38 4.71 -0.76 18.00
N THR A 39 5.05 -0.99 19.27
CA THR A 39 6.34 -0.65 19.89
C THR A 39 7.31 -1.83 19.94
N GLU A 40 6.91 -2.98 19.38
CA GLU A 40 7.71 -4.21 19.29
C GLU A 40 8.16 -4.77 20.66
N GLN A 41 7.48 -4.38 21.73
CA GLN A 41 7.63 -4.97 23.06
C GLN A 41 6.96 -6.35 23.17
N LEU A 42 6.12 -6.70 22.19
CA LEU A 42 5.45 -7.99 22.08
C LEU A 42 5.25 -8.36 20.61
N GLY A 43 5.42 -9.65 20.27
CA GLY A 43 5.08 -10.16 18.94
C GLY A 43 3.57 -10.14 18.72
N ALA A 44 3.13 -9.66 17.56
CA ALA A 44 1.72 -9.68 17.19
C ALA A 44 1.28 -11.11 16.83
N PRO A 45 0.02 -11.50 17.09
CA PRO A 45 -0.51 -12.77 16.65
C PRO A 45 -0.41 -12.92 15.13
N THR A 46 -0.07 -14.11 14.64
CA THR A 46 0.10 -14.39 13.20
C THR A 46 -1.12 -13.97 12.39
N ARG A 47 -2.35 -14.14 12.91
CA ARG A 47 -3.57 -13.70 12.22
C ARG A 47 -3.58 -12.19 11.91
N LEU A 48 -3.05 -11.36 12.82
CA LEU A 48 -2.97 -9.92 12.65
C LEU A 48 -1.89 -9.55 11.63
N ILE A 49 -0.74 -10.23 11.70
CA ILE A 49 0.32 -10.06 10.69
C ILE A 49 -0.18 -10.41 9.30
N ASN A 50 -0.84 -11.56 9.14
CA ASN A 50 -1.38 -11.99 7.85
C ASN A 50 -2.43 -11.00 7.31
N TYR A 51 -3.28 -10.46 8.18
CA TYR A 51 -4.22 -9.40 7.80
C TYR A 51 -3.49 -8.17 7.25
N CYS A 52 -2.45 -7.69 7.95
CA CYS A 52 -1.67 -6.54 7.50
C CYS A 52 -0.89 -6.81 6.20
N LEU A 53 -0.33 -8.02 6.05
CA LEU A 53 0.38 -8.42 4.84
C LEU A 53 -0.55 -8.50 3.63
N ALA A 54 -1.79 -8.96 3.79
CA ALA A 54 -2.77 -8.97 2.71
C ALA A 54 -3.04 -7.55 2.18
N ARG A 55 -3.24 -6.58 3.08
CA ARG A 55 -3.42 -5.17 2.69
C ARG A 55 -2.18 -4.57 2.01
N LEU A 56 -0.99 -4.95 2.47
CA LEU A 56 0.26 -4.55 1.83
C LEU A 56 0.35 -5.11 0.40
N ALA A 57 0.04 -6.39 0.23
CA ALA A 57 0.04 -7.03 -1.08
C ALA A 57 -0.97 -6.37 -2.03
N GLU A 58 -2.21 -6.12 -1.57
CA GLU A 58 -3.22 -5.38 -2.33
C GLU A 58 -2.68 -4.02 -2.81
N THR A 59 -2.06 -3.25 -1.90
CA THR A 59 -1.54 -1.92 -2.24
C THR A 59 -0.38 -1.98 -3.24
N VAL A 60 0.52 -2.95 -3.10
CA VAL A 60 1.65 -3.14 -4.02
C VAL A 60 1.14 -3.58 -5.40
N SER A 61 0.19 -4.50 -5.46
CA SER A 61 -0.42 -4.95 -6.72
C SER A 61 -1.17 -3.82 -7.43
N GLU A 62 -1.93 -3.00 -6.70
CA GLU A 62 -2.61 -1.83 -7.28
C GLU A 62 -1.62 -0.80 -7.84
N HIS A 63 -0.50 -0.54 -7.15
CA HIS A 63 0.53 0.38 -7.63
C HIS A 63 1.21 -0.14 -8.91
N ASP A 64 1.52 -1.44 -8.98
CA ASP A 64 2.14 -2.04 -10.16
C ASP A 64 1.19 -1.96 -11.38
N HIS A 65 -0.11 -2.21 -11.18
CA HIS A 65 -1.10 -2.03 -12.23
C HIS A 65 -1.25 -0.57 -12.69
N ALA A 66 -1.21 0.39 -11.76
CA ALA A 66 -1.30 1.80 -12.08
C ALA A 66 -0.06 2.31 -12.86
N GLU A 67 1.15 1.91 -12.44
CA GLU A 67 2.39 2.29 -13.11
C GLU A 67 2.48 1.71 -14.52
N ASN A 68 2.10 0.44 -14.69
CA ASN A 68 2.06 -0.21 -16.00
C ASN A 68 0.99 0.43 -16.92
N GLY A 69 -0.17 0.78 -16.38
CA GLY A 69 -1.22 1.50 -17.11
C GLY A 69 -0.77 2.90 -17.57
N LEU A 70 -0.09 3.65 -16.70
CA LEU A 70 0.43 4.98 -17.01
C LEU A 70 1.50 4.93 -18.11
N LYS A 71 2.41 3.96 -18.05
CA LYS A 71 3.42 3.76 -19.09
C LYS A 71 2.78 3.47 -20.45
N GLY A 72 1.76 2.62 -20.49
CA GLY A 72 1.00 2.33 -21.72
C GLY A 72 0.28 3.55 -22.29
N ALA A 73 -0.34 4.35 -21.42
CA ALA A 73 -0.99 5.60 -21.82
C ALA A 73 0.02 6.61 -22.41
N LEU A 74 1.19 6.76 -21.78
CA LEU A 74 2.25 7.64 -22.25
C LEU A 74 2.80 7.22 -23.62
N GLU A 75 3.05 5.92 -23.82
CA GLU A 75 3.51 5.41 -25.13
C GLU A 75 2.46 5.62 -26.23
N THR A 76 1.18 5.50 -25.89
CA THR A 76 0.09 5.80 -26.83
C THR A 76 0.06 7.29 -27.19
N ALA A 77 0.23 8.17 -26.20
CA ALA A 77 0.29 9.61 -26.42
C ALA A 77 1.47 9.99 -27.32
N LYS A 78 2.67 9.44 -27.08
CA LYS A 78 3.87 9.67 -27.92
C LYS A 78 3.62 9.27 -29.38
N ARG A 79 3.07 8.08 -29.63
CA ARG A 79 2.74 7.63 -31.00
C ARG A 79 1.75 8.54 -31.70
N THR A 80 0.74 9.00 -30.95
CA THR A 80 -0.27 9.93 -31.47
C THR A 80 0.37 11.26 -31.87
N VAL A 81 1.23 11.81 -31.01
CA VAL A 81 1.98 13.05 -31.30
C VAL A 81 2.84 12.88 -32.54
N SER A 82 3.66 11.82 -32.63
CA SER A 82 4.49 11.59 -33.81
C SER A 82 3.69 11.44 -35.10
N MET A 83 2.49 10.86 -35.04
CA MET A 83 1.60 10.77 -36.19
C MET A 83 1.07 12.16 -36.62
N LEU A 84 0.71 13.00 -35.64
CA LEU A 84 0.26 14.37 -35.90
C LEU A 84 1.37 15.25 -36.45
N GLU A 85 2.60 15.13 -35.93
CA GLU A 85 3.79 15.82 -36.43
C GLU A 85 4.05 15.46 -37.90
N ALA A 86 4.04 14.16 -38.23
CA ALA A 86 4.23 13.69 -39.60
C ALA A 86 3.13 14.16 -40.58
N LEU A 87 1.92 14.41 -40.09
CA LEU A 87 0.82 14.98 -40.89
C LEU A 87 0.94 16.50 -41.01
N SER A 88 1.52 17.18 -40.02
CA SER A 88 1.70 18.64 -40.00
C SER A 88 2.89 19.11 -40.85
N GLU A 89 3.87 18.24 -41.12
CA GLU A 89 5.04 18.54 -41.95
C GLU A 89 4.82 18.32 -43.46
N ARG A 90 3.59 17.98 -43.87
CA ARG A 90 3.16 17.86 -45.27
C ARG A 90 2.39 19.09 -45.72
#